data_AF-A0A0C2EGJ0-F1
#
_entry.id   AF-A0A0C2EGJ0-F1
#
_cell.length_a   1.000
_cell.length_b   1.000
_cell.length_c   1.000
_cell.angle_alpha   90.00
_cell.angle_beta   90.00
_cell.angle_gamma   90.00
#
_symmetry.space_group_name_H-M   'P 1'
#
loop_
_entity.id
_entity.type
_entity.pdbx_description
1 polymer ?
#
loop_
_entity_poly.entity_id
_entity_poly.type
_entity_poly.pdbx_seq_one_letter_code
_entity_poly.pdbx_strand_id
1 'polypeptide(L)'
;METFILTVAVVLTLLILLTLYRVVAGPTVLDRIVGLTVLGAKTTVLLLLMGLLFHDVAMFVDIALAYALLNFIAVLGATRFFLRRRSVNLEDEKSVKEEVR
;
A
#
# COMPACT_ATOMS: atom_id res chain seq x y z
N MET A 1 -22.60 -16.97 -12.21
CA MET A 1 -21.20 -16.65 -11.83
C MET A 1 -20.97 -15.15 -11.78
N GLU A 2 -21.41 -14.40 -12.80
CA GLU A 2 -21.22 -12.93 -12.84
C GLU A 2 -21.83 -12.19 -11.64
N THR A 3 -23.05 -12.54 -11.21
CA THR A 3 -23.69 -11.94 -10.03
C THR A 3 -22.90 -12.14 -8.73
N PHE A 4 -22.23 -13.28 -8.58
CA PHE A 4 -21.35 -13.56 -7.45
C PHE A 4 -20.11 -12.65 -7.50
N ILE A 5 -19.47 -12.54 -8.66
CA ILE A 5 -18.29 -11.69 -8.87
C ILE A 5 -18.64 -10.21 -8.63
N LEU A 6 -19.79 -9.74 -9.14
CA LEU A 6 -20.29 -8.39 -8.92
C LEU A 6 -20.54 -8.11 -7.44
N THR A 7 -21.15 -9.04 -6.72
CA THR A 7 -21.40 -8.89 -5.28
C THR A 7 -20.09 -8.77 -4.51
N VAL A 8 -19.11 -9.62 -4.81
CA VAL A 8 -17.77 -9.55 -4.20
C VAL A 8 -17.08 -8.23 -4.53
N ALA A 9 -17.15 -7.78 -5.79
CA ALA A 9 -16.55 -6.52 -6.22
C ALA A 9 -17.15 -5.32 -5.46
N VAL A 10 -18.48 -5.26 -5.33
CA VAL A 10 -19.17 -4.19 -4.57
C VAL A 10 -18.74 -4.19 -3.11
N VAL A 11 -18.71 -5.36 -2.46
CA VAL A 11 -18.24 -5.49 -1.06
C VAL A 11 -16.78 -5.05 -0.95
N LEU A 12 -15.92 -5.43 -1.89
CA LEU A 12 -14.52 -4.99 -1.94
C LEU A 12 -14.40 -3.47 -2.08
N THR A 13 -15.20 -2.84 -2.93
CA THR A 13 -15.23 -1.39 -3.07
C THR A 13 -15.63 -0.70 -1.76
N LEU A 14 -16.61 -1.23 -1.04
CA LEU A 14 -16.98 -0.72 0.29
C LEU A 14 -15.84 -0.87 1.30
N LEU A 15 -15.13 -2.01 1.28
CA LEU A 15 -13.94 -2.22 2.13
C LEU A 15 -12.81 -1.26 1.77
N ILE A 16 -12.62 -0.95 0.48
CA ILE A 16 -11.64 0.04 0.02
C ILE A 16 -11.98 1.42 0.58
N LEU A 17 -13.25 1.85 0.50
CA LEU A 17 -13.72 3.11 1.07
C LEU A 17 -13.47 3.20 2.58
N LEU A 18 -13.72 2.11 3.32
CA LEU A 18 -13.43 2.04 4.75
C LEU A 18 -11.92 2.18 5.03
N THR A 19 -11.08 1.50 4.25
CA THR A 19 -9.62 1.62 4.41
C THR A 19 -9.10 3.00 4.03
N LEU A 20 -9.72 3.65 3.04
CA LEU A 20 -9.38 5.01 2.65
C LEU A 20 -9.68 6.00 3.78
N TYR A 21 -10.84 5.85 4.44
CA TYR A 21 -11.15 6.63 5.63
C TYR A 21 -10.09 6.47 6.72
N ARG A 22 -9.65 5.23 6.99
CA ARG A 22 -8.57 4.96 7.95
C ARG A 22 -7.24 5.62 7.53
N VAL A 23 -6.88 5.57 6.26
CA VAL A 23 -5.64 6.20 5.75
C VAL A 23 -5.64 7.71 6.00
N VAL A 24 -6.78 8.37 5.83
CA VAL A 24 -6.90 9.82 6.05
C VAL A 24 -6.96 10.16 7.54
N ALA A 25 -7.74 9.40 8.32
CA ALA A 25 -7.93 9.63 9.76
C ALA A 25 -6.79 9.10 10.65
N GLY A 26 -5.79 8.42 10.08
CA GLY A 26 -4.68 7.82 10.82
C GLY A 26 -3.87 8.87 11.61
N PRO A 27 -3.63 8.68 12.92
CA PRO A 27 -2.95 9.66 13.77
C PRO A 27 -1.44 9.73 13.54
N THR A 28 -0.82 8.64 13.08
CA THR A 28 0.64 8.57 12.83
C THR A 28 0.95 8.41 11.35
N VAL A 29 2.07 8.97 10.90
CA VAL A 29 2.54 8.82 9.51
C VAL A 29 2.72 7.35 9.13
N LEU A 30 3.17 6.51 10.07
CA LEU A 30 3.34 5.08 9.86
C LEU A 30 2.00 4.35 9.67
N ASP A 31 0.97 4.67 10.46
CA ASP A 31 -0.37 4.08 10.28
C ASP A 31 -0.98 4.44 8.91
N ARG A 32 -0.72 5.66 8.42
CA ARG A 32 -1.14 6.08 7.07
C ARG A 32 -0.45 5.28 5.97
N ILE A 33 0.87 5.04 6.08
CA ILE A 33 1.66 4.29 5.10
C ILE A 33 1.26 2.81 5.07
N VAL A 34 1.05 2.21 6.24
CA VAL A 34 0.54 0.84 6.34
C VAL A 34 -0.88 0.76 5.75
N GLY A 35 -1.73 1.74 6.04
CA GLY A 35 -3.06 1.87 5.43
C GLY A 35 -3.01 1.93 3.90
N LEU A 36 -2.10 2.72 3.33
CA LEU A 36 -1.92 2.84 1.87
C LEU A 36 -1.51 1.51 1.23
N THR A 37 -0.63 0.76 1.89
CA THR A 37 -0.18 -0.56 1.41
C THR A 37 -1.34 -1.56 1.33
N VAL A 38 -2.19 -1.55 2.36
CA VAL A 38 -3.38 -2.40 2.46
C VAL A 38 -4.44 -1.98 1.44
N LEU A 39 -4.58 -0.67 1.20
CA LEU A 39 -5.47 -0.12 0.18
C LEU A 39 -5.01 -0.54 -1.22
N GLY A 40 -3.71 -0.43 -1.51
CA GLY A 40 -3.12 -0.84 -2.78
C GLY A 40 -3.38 -2.31 -3.11
N ALA A 41 -3.19 -3.20 -2.13
CA ALA A 41 -3.46 -4.64 -2.30
C ALA A 41 -4.94 -4.93 -2.62
N LYS A 42 -5.89 -4.26 -1.95
CA LYS A 42 -7.33 -4.40 -2.23
C LYS A 42 -7.68 -3.90 -3.63
N THR A 43 -7.11 -2.78 -4.05
CA THR A 43 -7.31 -2.23 -5.39
C THR A 43 -6.79 -3.16 -6.47
N THR A 44 -5.61 -3.79 -6.29
CA THR A 44 -5.09 -4.79 -7.23
C THR A 44 -6.05 -5.97 -7.40
N VAL A 45 -6.62 -6.48 -6.31
CA VAL A 45 -7.63 -7.56 -6.38
C VAL A 45 -8.88 -7.10 -7.12
N LEU A 46 -9.33 -5.86 -6.89
CA LEU A 46 -10.50 -5.30 -7.59
C LEU A 46 -10.25 -5.20 -9.11
N LEU A 47 -9.04 -4.84 -9.55
CA LEU A 47 -8.67 -4.81 -10.98
C LEU A 47 -8.78 -6.19 -11.63
N LEU A 48 -8.33 -7.25 -10.93
CA LEU A 48 -8.45 -8.62 -11.44
C LEU A 48 -9.91 -9.06 -11.53
N LEU A 49 -10.75 -8.71 -10.55
CA LEU A 49 -12.19 -8.98 -10.61
C LEU A 49 -12.86 -8.24 -11.77
N MET A 50 -12.45 -7.00 -12.07
CA MET A 50 -12.93 -6.27 -13.25
C MET A 50 -12.55 -6.97 -14.55
N GLY A 51 -11.34 -7.52 -14.66
CA GLY A 51 -10.94 -8.31 -15.82
C GLY A 51 -11.81 -9.54 -16.07
N LEU A 52 -12.29 -10.18 -15.01
CA LEU A 52 -13.23 -11.29 -15.11
C LEU A 52 -14.65 -10.84 -15.49
N LEU A 53 -15.06 -9.63 -15.12
CA LEU A 53 -16.39 -9.07 -15.44
C LEU A 53 -16.48 -8.57 -16.88
N PHE A 54 -15.41 -7.95 -17.39
CA PHE A 54 -15.36 -7.41 -18.75
C PHE A 54 -14.89 -8.43 -19.80
N HIS A 55 -14.60 -9.67 -19.40
CA HIS A 55 -14.07 -10.73 -20.27
C HIS A 55 -12.72 -10.39 -20.95
N ASP A 56 -12.01 -9.37 -20.45
CA ASP A 56 -10.74 -8.85 -21.02
C ASP A 56 -9.56 -9.02 -20.03
N VAL A 57 -9.37 -10.24 -19.53
CA VAL A 57 -8.44 -10.54 -18.44
C VAL A 57 -7.00 -10.07 -18.73
N ALA A 58 -6.53 -10.16 -19.98
CA ALA A 58 -5.16 -9.80 -20.34
C ALA A 58 -4.81 -8.34 -19.99
N MET A 59 -5.65 -7.39 -20.39
CA MET A 59 -5.42 -5.96 -20.14
C MET A 59 -5.44 -5.65 -18.64
N PHE A 60 -6.39 -6.22 -17.90
CA PHE A 60 -6.52 -5.96 -16.47
C PHE A 60 -5.39 -6.60 -15.65
N VAL A 61 -4.85 -7.74 -16.10
CA VAL A 61 -3.68 -8.37 -15.46
C VAL A 61 -2.45 -7.48 -15.62
N ASP A 62 -2.22 -6.90 -16.79
CA ASP A 62 -1.10 -5.97 -17.00
C ASP A 62 -1.18 -4.75 -16.07
N ILE A 63 -2.38 -4.15 -15.95
CA ILE A 63 -2.62 -3.02 -15.04
C ILE A 63 -2.46 -3.46 -13.59
N ALA A 64 -2.98 -4.64 -13.21
CA ALA A 64 -2.87 -5.17 -11.86
C ALA A 64 -1.42 -5.45 -11.45
N LEU A 65 -0.60 -5.99 -12.35
CA LEU A 65 0.82 -6.22 -12.13
C LEU A 65 1.57 -4.91 -11.97
N ALA A 66 1.33 -3.93 -12.84
CA ALA A 66 1.90 -2.59 -12.70
C ALA A 66 1.54 -1.95 -11.34
N TYR A 67 0.29 -2.09 -10.91
CA TYR A 67 -0.18 -1.57 -9.63
C TYR A 67 0.43 -2.30 -8.43
N ALA A 68 0.60 -3.63 -8.53
CA ALA A 68 1.25 -4.43 -7.50
C ALA A 68 2.73 -4.01 -7.31
N LEU A 69 3.45 -3.80 -8.41
CA LEU A 69 4.82 -3.31 -8.39
C LEU A 69 4.89 -1.89 -7.81
N LEU A 70 3.97 -1.00 -8.20
CA LEU A 70 3.90 0.35 -7.66
C LEU A 70 3.67 0.34 -6.14
N ASN A 71 2.74 -0.49 -5.65
CA ASN A 71 2.49 -0.63 -4.22
C ASN A 71 3.73 -1.16 -3.48
N PHE A 72 4.45 -2.11 -4.06
CA PHE A 72 5.70 -2.63 -3.50
C PHE A 72 6.80 -1.57 -3.43
N ILE A 73 6.99 -0.78 -4.50
CA ILE A 73 7.95 0.33 -4.54
C ILE A 73 7.60 1.39 -3.50
N ALA A 74 6.31 1.71 -3.30
CA ALA A 74 5.87 2.66 -2.29
C ALA A 74 6.30 2.23 -0.86
N VAL A 75 6.15 0.94 -0.53
CA VAL A 75 6.58 0.38 0.75
C VAL A 75 8.10 0.41 0.91
N LEU A 76 8.84 0.04 -0.15
CA LEU A 76 10.31 0.12 -0.13
C LEU A 76 10.79 1.55 0.05
N GLY A 77 10.18 2.51 -0.65
CA GLY A 77 10.47 3.94 -0.54
C GLY A 77 10.23 4.45 0.87
N ALA A 78 9.06 4.13 1.46
CA ALA A 78 8.77 4.45 2.84
C ALA A 78 9.79 3.84 3.80
N THR A 79 10.09 2.55 3.65
CA THR A 79 11.05 1.81 4.48
C THR A 79 12.43 2.48 4.43
N ARG A 80 12.96 2.76 3.23
CA ARG A 80 14.24 3.46 3.05
C ARG A 80 14.24 4.86 3.65
N PHE A 81 13.15 5.61 3.53
CA PHE A 81 13.02 6.93 4.12
C PHE A 81 13.12 6.89 5.66
N PHE A 82 12.44 5.95 6.31
CA PHE A 82 12.50 5.79 7.76
C PHE A 82 13.86 5.25 8.24
N LEU A 83 14.44 4.29 7.53
CA LEU A 83 15.78 3.76 7.85
C LEU A 83 16.83 4.88 7.78
N ARG A 84 16.79 5.73 6.75
CA ARG A 84 17.75 6.83 6.59
C ARG A 84 17.58 7.90 7.67
N ARG A 85 16.36 8.23 8.09
CA ARG A 85 16.15 9.13 9.23
C ARG A 85 16.62 8.54 10.55
N ARG A 86 16.47 7.22 10.74
CA ARG A 86 16.94 6.56 11.96
C ARG A 86 18.47 6.46 11.99
N SER A 87 19.12 6.20 10.85
CA SER A 87 20.59 6.11 10.78
C SER A 87 21.27 7.44 11.06
N VAL A 88 20.73 8.56 10.56
CA VAL A 88 21.24 9.91 10.88
C VAL A 88 21.22 10.15 12.40
N ASN A 89 20.10 9.87 13.06
CA ASN A 89 20.01 9.99 14.53
C ASN A 89 20.97 9.06 15.28
N LEU A 90 21.33 7.89 14.73
CA LEU A 90 22.26 6.93 15.35
C LEU A 90 23.73 7.31 15.15
N GLU A 91 24.07 7.92 14.01
CA GLU A 91 25.42 8.45 13.74
C GLU A 91 25.70 9.66 14.64
N ASP A 92 24.72 10.54 14.80
CA ASP A 92 24.80 11.69 15.72
C ASP A 92 24.88 11.27 17.21
N GLU A 93 24.18 10.19 17.62
CA GLU A 93 24.26 9.71 19.00
C GLU A 93 25.60 9.00 19.29
N LYS A 94 26.18 8.34 18.29
CA LYS A 94 27.48 7.67 18.43
C LYS A 94 28.64 8.66 18.46
N SER A 95 28.63 9.70 17.61
CA SER A 95 29.66 10.74 17.61
C SER A 95 29.69 11.49 18.94
N VAL A 96 28.54 11.83 19.51
CA VAL A 96 28.44 12.47 20.83
C VAL A 96 28.97 11.56 21.95
N LYS A 97 28.73 10.24 21.89
CA LYS A 97 29.26 9.30 22.91
C LYS A 97 30.76 9.02 22.77
N GLU A 98 31.32 9.14 21.56
CA GLU A 98 32.77 9.02 21.33
C GLU A 98 33.53 10.30 21.71
N GLU A 99 32.95 11.49 21.53
CA GLU A 99 33.58 12.77 21.87
C GLU A 99 33.59 13.05 23.39
N VAL A 100 32.68 12.41 24.15
CA VAL A 100 32.58 12.56 25.62
C VAL A 100 33.47 11.54 26.37
N ARG A 101 34.16 10.63 25.66
CA ARG A 101 35.04 9.60 26.24
C ARG A 101 36.51 9.92 26.00
#